data_AF-A0A553UWV3-F1
#
_entry.id   AF-A0A553UWV3-F1
#
_cell.length_a   1.000
_cell.length_b   1.000
_cell.length_c   1.000
_cell.angle_alpha   90.00
_cell.angle_beta   90.00
_cell.angle_gamma   90.00
#
_symmetry.space_group_name_H-M   'P 1'
#
loop_
_entity.id
_entity.type
_entity.pdbx_description
1 polymer ?
#
loop_
_entity_poly.entity_id
_entity_poly.type
_entity_poly.pdbx_seq_one_letter_code
_entity_poly.pdbx_strand_id
1 'polypeptide(L)' 'MTESSPPETQLQILLDCPPYWIAHAMQEQGSRFFQHLGAALAAADLANRRLIYQTWPAECWDFYLRGLTLQRAEEGEEA' A
#
# COMPACT_ATOMS: atom_id res chain seq x y z
N MET A 1 7.61 21.28 -10.17
CA MET A 1 6.41 20.69 -10.82
C MET A 1 6.54 19.20 -10.67
N THR A 2 5.99 18.63 -9.59
CA THR A 2 6.01 17.18 -9.36
C THR A 2 4.86 16.57 -10.15
N GLU A 3 5.17 15.86 -11.22
CA GLU A 3 4.20 15.06 -11.97
C GLU A 3 3.73 13.91 -11.08
N SER A 4 2.66 14.13 -10.31
CA SER A 4 1.90 13.04 -9.71
C SER A 4 1.37 12.18 -10.85
N SER A 5 1.78 10.91 -10.92
CA SER A 5 1.23 9.96 -11.90
C SER A 5 -0.30 9.94 -11.82
N PRO A 6 -1.00 9.79 -12.96
CA PRO A 6 -2.45 9.84 -12.96
C PRO A 6 -3.04 8.71 -12.09
N PRO A 7 -4.18 8.94 -11.41
CA PRO A 7 -4.76 7.98 -10.46
C PRO A 7 -4.98 6.57 -11.01
N GLU A 8 -5.30 6.45 -12.29
CA GLU A 8 -5.47 5.15 -12.96
C GLU A 8 -4.16 4.35 -13.04
N THR A 9 -3.03 5.02 -13.24
CA THR A 9 -1.70 4.39 -13.22
C THR A 9 -1.33 3.92 -11.81
N GLN A 10 -1.65 4.71 -10.78
CA GLN A 10 -1.40 4.33 -9.39
C GLN A 10 -2.21 3.10 -8.98
N LEU A 11 -3.51 3.05 -9.34
CA LEU A 11 -4.36 1.90 -9.05
C LEU A 11 -3.81 0.62 -9.71
N GLN A 12 -3.37 0.71 -10.97
CA GLN A 12 -2.80 -0.45 -11.66
C GLN A 12 -1.54 -0.96 -10.96
N ILE A 13 -0.63 -0.04 -10.57
CA ILE A 13 0.57 -0.38 -9.79
C ILE A 13 0.19 -1.09 -8.48
N LEU A 14 -0.77 -0.55 -7.72
CA LEU A 14 -1.22 -1.15 -6.47
C LEU A 14 -1.82 -2.55 -6.65
N LEU A 15 -2.51 -2.80 -7.77
CA LEU A 15 -3.09 -4.11 -8.08
C LEU A 15 -2.04 -5.13 -8.54
N ASP A 16 -0.97 -4.68 -9.18
CA ASP A 16 0.10 -5.55 -9.70
C ASP A 16 1.15 -5.88 -8.63
N CYS A 17 1.27 -5.06 -7.58
CA CYS A 17 2.20 -5.29 -6.48
C CYS A 17 1.66 -6.26 -5.42
N PRO A 18 2.52 -7.05 -4.77
CA PRO A 18 2.13 -7.83 -3.60
C PRO A 18 1.59 -6.91 -2.48
N PRO A 19 0.41 -7.20 -1.89
CA PRO A 19 -0.19 -6.33 -0.88
C PRO A 19 0.53 -6.38 0.48
N TYR A 20 1.45 -7.34 0.67
CA TYR A 20 2.12 -7.61 1.94
C TYR A 20 2.77 -6.35 2.52
N TRP A 21 3.61 -5.68 1.73
CA TRP A 21 4.38 -4.52 2.21
C TRP A 21 3.50 -3.31 2.52
N ILE A 22 2.43 -3.12 1.74
CA ILE A 22 1.42 -2.09 2.00
C ILE A 22 0.71 -2.39 3.34
N ALA A 23 0.22 -3.63 3.49
CA ALA A 23 -0.48 -4.06 4.68
C ALA A 23 0.42 -4.04 5.93
N HIS A 24 1.69 -4.38 5.79
CA HIS A 24 2.69 -4.31 6.86
C HIS A 24 2.93 -2.86 7.29
N ALA A 25 3.18 -1.95 6.32
CA ALA A 25 3.35 -0.53 6.61
C ALA A 25 2.12 0.10 7.30
N MET A 26 0.91 -0.34 6.95
CA MET A 26 -0.33 0.10 7.60
C MET A 26 -0.43 -0.35 9.06
N GLN A 27 0.09 -1.54 9.38
CA GLN A 27 0.00 -2.13 10.72
C GLN A 27 1.02 -1.54 11.70
N GLU A 28 2.22 -1.18 11.22
CA GLU A 28 3.31 -0.66 12.06
C GLU A 28 3.12 0.78 12.55
N GLN A 29 2.29 1.59 11.87
CA GLN A 29 2.23 3.05 12.09
C GLN A 29 1.42 3.51 13.33
N GLY A 30 0.92 2.59 14.16
CA GLY A 30 0.28 2.89 15.45
C GLY A 30 -1.20 3.33 15.41
N SER A 31 -1.75 3.66 14.24
CA SER A 31 -3.20 3.92 14.10
C SER A 31 -4.00 2.62 14.06
N ARG A 32 -4.96 2.45 14.98
CA ARG A 32 -5.87 1.29 15.02
C ARG A 32 -6.69 1.12 13.74
N PHE A 33 -7.09 2.23 13.12
CA PHE A 33 -7.85 2.18 11.87
C PHE A 33 -7.02 1.51 10.77
N PHE A 34 -5.78 1.99 10.57
CA PHE A 34 -4.92 1.45 9.53
C PHE A 34 -4.39 0.06 9.86
N GLN A 35 -4.22 -0.29 11.14
CA GLN A 35 -3.96 -1.67 11.54
C GLN A 35 -5.06 -2.62 11.04
N HIS A 36 -6.32 -2.29 11.28
CA HIS A 36 -7.43 -3.11 10.82
C HIS A 36 -7.61 -3.06 9.29
N LEU A 37 -7.38 -1.91 8.66
CA LEU A 37 -7.41 -1.80 7.19
C LEU A 37 -6.31 -2.65 6.53
N GLY A 38 -5.09 -2.64 7.09
CA GLY A 38 -3.97 -3.46 6.63
C GLY A 38 -4.27 -4.96 6.77
N ALA A 39 -4.85 -5.37 7.91
CA ALA A 39 -5.30 -6.75 8.10
C ALA A 39 -6.39 -7.15 7.09
N ALA A 40 -7.35 -6.26 6.82
CA ALA A 40 -8.38 -6.48 5.81
C ALA A 40 -7.78 -6.57 4.40
N LEU A 41 -6.82 -5.70 4.06
CA LEU A 41 -6.13 -5.69 2.77
C LEU A 41 -5.35 -6.99 2.52
N ALA A 42 -4.65 -7.48 3.55
CA ALA A 42 -3.90 -8.74 3.47
C ALA A 42 -4.82 -9.95 3.24
N ALA A 43 -6.00 -9.95 3.84
CA ALA A 43 -6.99 -11.03 3.71
C ALA A 43 -7.90 -10.90 2.47
N ALA A 44 -7.93 -9.73 1.82
CA ALA A 44 -8.82 -9.45 0.70
C ALA A 44 -8.44 -10.23 -0.58
N ASP A 45 -9.46 -10.65 -1.31
CA ASP A 45 -9.34 -11.07 -2.71
C ASP A 45 -9.12 -9.87 -3.65
N LEU A 46 -8.93 -10.14 -4.95
CA LEU A 46 -8.65 -9.09 -5.93
C LEU A 46 -9.77 -8.05 -6.05
N ALA A 47 -11.03 -8.48 -5.97
CA ALA A 47 -12.18 -7.57 -6.09
C ALA A 47 -12.23 -6.61 -4.90
N ASN A 48 -12.06 -7.13 -3.69
CA ASN A 48 -12.04 -6.35 -2.46
C ASN A 48 -10.81 -5.44 -2.35
N ARG A 49 -9.63 -5.90 -2.82
CA ARG A 49 -8.43 -5.03 -2.92
C ARG A 49 -8.68 -3.84 -3.83
N ARG A 50 -9.27 -4.07 -5.00
CA ARG A 50 -9.65 -3.00 -5.92
C ARG A 50 -10.58 -1.99 -5.25
N LEU A 51 -11.59 -2.47 -4.52
CA LEU A 51 -12.50 -1.58 -3.77
C LEU A 51 -11.76 -0.75 -2.72
N ILE A 52 -10.87 -1.37 -1.95
CA ILE A 52 -10.05 -0.67 -0.94
C ILE A 52 -9.20 0.43 -1.60
N TYR A 53 -8.46 0.10 -2.67
CA TYR A 53 -7.61 1.07 -3.36
C TYR A 53 -8.40 2.20 -4.02
N GLN A 54 -9.59 1.93 -4.54
CA GLN A 54 -10.46 2.97 -5.11
C GLN A 54 -11.11 3.87 -4.05
N THR A 55 -11.33 3.34 -2.85
CA THR A 55 -11.96 4.09 -1.75
C THR A 55 -10.96 5.01 -1.06
N TRP A 56 -9.71 4.57 -0.88
CA TRP A 56 -8.63 5.33 -0.23
C TRP A 56 -7.36 5.40 -1.08
N PRO A 57 -7.41 6.00 -2.29
CA PRO A 57 -6.31 5.95 -3.24
C PRO A 57 -5.06 6.67 -2.73
N ALA A 58 -5.22 7.83 -2.10
CA ALA A 58 -4.09 8.63 -1.60
C ALA A 58 -3.38 7.93 -0.43
N GLU A 59 -4.16 7.41 0.53
CA GLU A 59 -3.62 6.71 1.69
C GLU A 59 -2.94 5.40 1.28
N CYS A 60 -3.57 4.60 0.41
CA CYS A 60 -2.97 3.36 -0.07
C CYS A 60 -1.68 3.61 -0.85
N TRP A 61 -1.61 4.71 -1.63
CA TRP A 61 -0.40 5.09 -2.32
C TRP A 61 0.73 5.49 -1.36
N ASP A 62 0.43 6.26 -0.32
CA ASP A 62 1.41 6.62 0.71
C ASP A 62 1.96 5.38 1.42
N PHE A 63 1.08 4.44 1.81
CA PHE A 63 1.51 3.18 2.42
C PHE A 63 2.27 2.26 1.47
N TYR A 64 1.99 2.30 0.17
CA TYR A 64 2.80 1.64 -0.84
C TYR A 64 4.23 2.16 -0.86
N LEU A 65 4.42 3.48 -0.90
CA LEU A 65 5.74 4.09 -0.88
C LEU A 65 6.51 3.74 0.41
N ARG A 66 5.84 3.77 1.57
CA ARG A 66 6.44 3.33 2.84
C ARG A 66 6.78 1.84 2.82
N GLY A 67 5.91 1.01 2.25
CA GLY A 67 6.13 -0.42 2.09
C GLY A 67 7.36 -0.74 1.26
N LEU A 68 7.61 0.00 0.17
CA LEU A 68 8.84 -0.14 -0.61
C LEU A 68 10.10 0.15 0.21
N THR A 69 10.06 1.16 1.09
CA THR A 69 11.18 1.45 1.99
C THR A 69 11.42 0.33 2.98
N LEU A 70 10.35 -0.27 3.53
CA LEU A 70 10.46 -1.42 4.44
C LEU A 70 11.01 -2.66 3.73
N GLN A 71 10.55 -2.91 2.50
CA GLN A 71 11.04 -4.01 1.68
C GLN A 71 12.54 -3.90 1.43
N ARG A 72 13.01 -2.74 0.97
CA ARG A 72 14.44 -2.50 0.72
C ARG A 72 15.28 -2.68 1.98
N ALA A 73 14.77 -2.18 3.12
CA ALA A 73 15.44 -2.35 4.40
C ALA A 73 15.55 -3.82 4.83
N GLU A 74 14.52 -4.65 4.57
CA GLU A 74 14.57 -6.09 4.84
C GLU A 74 15.47 -6.85 3.86
N GLU A 75 15.49 -6.45 2.59
CA GLU A 75 16.33 -7.04 1.54
C GLU A 75 17.82 -6.67 1.66
N GLY A 76 18.18 -5.78 2.61
CA GLY A 76 19.55 -5.37 2.86
C GLY A 76 20.10 -4.38 1.83
N GLU A 77 19.23 -3.76 1.03
CA GLU A 77 19.59 -2.60 0.22
C GLU A 77 19.67 -1.38 1.14
N GLU A 78 20.85 -1.18 1.75
CA GLU A 78 21.19 0.09 2.39
C GLU A 78 21.09 1.22 1.35
N ALA A 79 20.41 2.31 1.73
CA ALA A 79 20.10 3.46 0.88
C ALA A 79 21.34 4.20 0.34
#